data_AF-A0A7X6Q778-F1
#
_entry.id   AF-A0A7X6Q778-F1
#
_cell.length_a   1.000
_cell.length_b   1.000
_cell.length_c   1.000
_cell.angle_alpha   90.00
_cell.angle_beta   90.00
_cell.angle_gamma   90.00
#
_symmetry.space_group_name_H-M   'P 1'
#
loop_
_entity.id
_entity.type
_entity.pdbx_description
1 polymer ?
#
loop_
_entity_poly.entity_id
_entity_poly.type
_entity_poly.pdbx_seq_one_letter_code
_entity_poly.pdbx_strand_id
1 'polypeptide(L)'
;MLTQVQLRLKKEGRDYNNISLLSRETGLSRDTVRKYLNEGVKQHRGKGKKRGSKLDPYKEYLHEQFEYRNFNCEALYDRIKKRGYTGGITILRKYVSQYRPAVQSVSIPERTMRFETEYGEQAQMDWGYAHYFD
;
A
#
# COMPACT_ATOMS: atom_id res chain seq x y z
N MET A 1 -11.13 28.93 -3.91
CA MET A 1 -11.54 29.77 -2.78
C MET A 1 -11.31 31.26 -3.09
N LEU A 2 -10.12 31.85 -2.87
CA LEU A 2 -9.90 33.30 -3.09
C LEU A 2 -10.18 33.73 -4.55
N THR A 3 -9.66 32.99 -5.53
CA THR A 3 -9.86 33.24 -6.97
C THR A 3 -11.33 33.15 -7.41
N GLN A 4 -12.10 32.23 -6.83
CA GLN A 4 -13.53 32.09 -7.14
C GLN A 4 -14.33 33.28 -6.61
N VAL A 5 -13.98 33.76 -5.41
CA VAL A 5 -14.60 34.94 -4.80
C VAL A 5 -14.26 36.21 -5.59
N GLN A 6 -13.00 36.39 -6.01
CA GLN A 6 -12.62 37.52 -6.87
C GLN A 6 -13.39 37.54 -8.20
N LEU A 7 -13.55 36.38 -8.84
CA LEU A 7 -14.32 36.26 -10.09
C LEU A 7 -15.80 36.58 -9.89
N ARG A 8 -16.38 36.18 -8.75
CA ARG A 8 -17.76 36.52 -8.39
C ARG A 8 -17.92 38.02 -8.17
N LEU A 9 -17.05 38.64 -7.35
CA LEU A 9 -17.09 40.08 -7.08
C LEU A 9 -16.91 40.94 -8.34
N LYS A 10 -16.05 40.48 -9.26
CA LYS A 10 -15.85 41.12 -10.57
C LYS A 10 -17.13 41.10 -11.41
N LYS A 11 -17.91 40.00 -11.37
CA LYS A 11 -19.22 39.90 -12.06
C LYS A 11 -20.28 40.78 -11.41
N GLU A 12 -20.24 40.93 -10.09
CA GLU A 12 -21.15 41.78 -9.31
C GLU A 12 -20.80 43.28 -9.40
N GLY A 13 -19.73 43.67 -10.11
CA GLY A 13 -19.28 45.06 -10.23
C GLY A 13 -18.68 45.64 -8.95
N ARG A 14 -18.35 44.79 -7.96
CA ARG A 14 -17.72 45.20 -6.70
C ARG A 14 -16.20 45.21 -6.83
N ASP A 15 -15.54 45.94 -5.92
CA ASP A 15 -14.08 45.93 -5.84
C ASP A 15 -13.57 44.55 -5.38
N TYR A 16 -13.03 43.80 -6.35
CA TYR A 16 -12.49 42.44 -6.18
C TYR A 16 -11.08 42.41 -5.58
N ASN A 17 -10.47 43.58 -5.31
CA ASN A 17 -9.18 43.72 -4.64
C ASN A 17 -9.32 44.21 -3.18
N ASN A 18 -10.54 44.51 -2.73
CA ASN A 18 -10.77 44.97 -1.36
C ASN A 18 -10.46 43.86 -0.33
N ILE A 19 -9.38 44.04 0.41
CA ILE A 19 -8.87 43.05 1.38
C ILE A 19 -9.89 42.76 2.49
N SER A 20 -10.59 43.78 2.98
CA SER A 20 -11.57 43.61 4.07
C SER A 20 -12.79 42.82 3.60
N LEU A 21 -13.24 43.08 2.38
CA LEU A 21 -14.37 42.37 1.78
C LEU A 21 -13.99 40.91 1.50
N LEU A 22 -12.84 40.68 0.88
CA LEU A 22 -12.32 39.33 0.62
C LEU A 22 -12.13 38.52 1.90
N SER A 23 -11.64 39.14 2.97
CA SER A 23 -11.47 38.50 4.28
C SER A 23 -12.81 38.05 4.87
N ARG A 24 -13.86 38.88 4.78
CA ARG A 24 -15.21 38.53 5.27
C ARG A 24 -15.84 37.39 4.47
N GLU A 25 -15.69 37.40 3.15
CA GLU A 25 -16.31 36.40 2.29
C GLU A 25 -15.57 35.07 2.25
N THR A 26 -14.24 35.08 2.40
CA THR A 26 -13.41 33.86 2.35
C THR A 26 -13.12 33.28 3.73
N GLY A 27 -13.39 34.03 4.80
CA GLY A 27 -13.04 33.66 6.17
C GLY A 27 -11.52 33.66 6.46
N LEU A 28 -10.71 34.15 5.51
CA LEU A 28 -9.25 34.22 5.65
C LEU A 28 -8.84 35.50 6.37
N SER A 29 -7.73 35.45 7.11
CA SER A 29 -7.14 36.65 7.72
C SER A 29 -6.74 37.68 6.65
N ARG A 30 -6.77 38.96 6.99
CA ARG A 30 -6.38 40.04 6.06
C ARG A 30 -4.94 39.88 5.56
N ASP A 31 -4.04 39.37 6.41
CA ASP A 31 -2.65 39.12 6.04
C ASP A 31 -2.52 37.95 5.06
N THR A 32 -3.33 36.91 5.25
CA THR A 32 -3.43 35.78 4.31
C THR A 32 -3.95 36.26 2.95
N VAL A 33 -4.99 37.09 2.92
CA VAL A 33 -5.54 37.69 1.69
C VAL A 33 -4.50 38.55 0.99
N ARG A 34 -3.83 39.46 1.74
CA ARG A 34 -2.76 40.32 1.22
C ARG A 34 -1.62 39.50 0.62
N LYS A 35 -1.19 38.44 1.32
CA LYS A 35 -0.17 37.51 0.84
C LYS A 35 -0.57 36.86 -0.48
N TYR A 36 -1.80 36.35 -0.59
CA TYR A 36 -2.27 35.71 -1.82
C TYR A 36 -2.46 36.69 -2.98
N LEU A 37 -2.84 37.95 -2.73
CA LEU A 37 -2.93 38.99 -3.76
C LEU A 37 -1.54 39.35 -4.32
N ASN A 38 -0.54 39.47 -3.44
CA ASN A 38 0.82 39.86 -3.84
C ASN A 38 1.62 38.71 -4.44
N GLU A 39 1.54 37.52 -3.85
CA GLU A 39 2.39 36.37 -4.20
C GLU A 39 1.71 35.33 -5.10
N GLY A 40 0.39 35.44 -5.31
CA GLY A 40 -0.41 34.43 -6.00
C GLY A 40 -0.61 33.14 -5.19
N VAL A 41 -1.43 32.23 -5.70
CA VAL A 41 -1.64 30.91 -5.10
C VAL A 41 -0.42 30.02 -5.38
N LYS A 42 0.55 30.04 -4.46
CA LYS A 42 1.69 29.12 -4.52
C LYS A 42 1.25 27.70 -4.14
N GLN A 43 1.64 26.71 -4.94
CA GLN A 43 1.47 25.32 -4.54
C GLN A 43 2.29 25.05 -3.27
N HIS A 44 1.68 24.36 -2.31
CA HIS A 44 2.35 24.03 -1.05
C HIS A 44 3.64 23.24 -1.34
N ARG A 45 4.79 23.73 -0.88
CA ARG A 45 6.13 23.14 -1.14
C ARG A 45 6.26 21.67 -0.71
N GLY A 46 5.34 21.18 0.13
CA GLY A 46 5.28 19.77 0.57
C GLY A 46 4.46 18.84 -0.32
N LYS A 47 3.81 19.33 -1.39
CA LYS A 47 3.01 18.48 -2.29
C LYS A 47 3.96 17.58 -3.10
N GLY A 48 4.06 16.30 -2.73
CA GLY A 48 4.81 15.29 -3.48
C GLY A 48 6.08 14.74 -2.82
N LYS A 49 6.52 15.28 -1.67
CA LYS A 49 7.61 14.63 -0.91
C LYS A 49 7.09 13.39 -0.18
N LYS A 50 7.06 12.25 -0.89
CA LYS A 50 6.90 10.94 -0.27
C LYS A 50 8.19 10.62 0.46
N ARG A 51 8.14 10.46 1.79
CA ARG A 51 9.28 9.93 2.56
C ARG A 51 9.62 8.54 2.02
N GLY A 52 10.91 8.26 1.83
CA GLY A 52 11.37 6.91 1.54
C GLY A 52 10.90 5.92 2.60
N SER A 53 10.52 4.72 2.18
CA SER A 53 10.18 3.63 3.09
C SER A 53 11.46 3.01 3.62
N LYS A 54 11.43 2.55 4.88
CA LYS A 54 12.52 1.72 5.45
C LYS A 54 12.76 0.43 4.66
N LEU A 55 11.77 0.02 3.86
CA LEU A 55 11.84 -1.18 3.03
C LEU A 55 12.57 -0.94 1.70
N ASP A 56 12.79 0.31 1.28
CA ASP A 56 13.33 0.64 -0.04
C ASP A 56 14.66 -0.06 -0.35
N PRO A 57 15.65 -0.14 0.57
CA PRO A 57 16.91 -0.85 0.32
C PRO A 57 16.78 -2.38 0.16
N TYR A 58 15.65 -2.96 0.57
CA TYR A 58 15.44 -4.41 0.57
C TYR A 58 14.50 -4.86 -0.57
N LYS A 59 14.00 -3.93 -1.38
CA LYS A 59 13.04 -4.24 -2.46
C LYS A 59 13.63 -5.15 -3.52
N GLU A 60 14.88 -4.92 -3.93
CA GLU A 60 15.57 -5.76 -4.92
C GLU A 60 15.59 -7.22 -4.47
N TYR A 61 16.02 -7.46 -3.23
CA TYR A 61 15.99 -8.79 -2.64
C TYR A 61 14.58 -9.40 -2.60
N LEU A 62 13.56 -8.61 -2.25
CA LEU A 62 12.18 -9.10 -2.23
C LEU A 62 11.69 -9.48 -3.64
N HIS A 63 12.07 -8.71 -4.66
CA HIS A 63 11.76 -9.02 -6.06
C HIS A 63 12.37 -10.34 -6.51
N GLU A 64 13.64 -10.61 -6.18
CA GLU A 64 14.25 -11.93 -6.42
C GLU A 64 13.42 -13.04 -5.78
N GLN A 65 12.95 -12.86 -4.54
CA GLN A 65 12.12 -13.87 -3.87
C GLN A 65 10.75 -14.07 -4.53
N PHE A 66 10.18 -13.02 -5.12
CA PHE A 66 8.92 -13.11 -5.85
C PHE A 66 9.06 -13.92 -7.14
N GLU A 67 10.22 -13.85 -7.81
CA GLU A 67 10.53 -14.71 -8.96
C GLU A 67 10.49 -16.19 -8.58
N TYR A 68 11.01 -16.54 -7.39
CA TYR A 68 10.92 -17.89 -6.81
C TYR A 68 9.56 -18.22 -6.19
N ARG A 69 8.52 -17.43 -6.43
CA ARG A 69 7.16 -17.58 -5.84
C ARG A 69 7.14 -17.61 -4.30
N ASN A 70 8.16 -17.07 -3.65
CA ASN A 70 8.23 -16.99 -2.19
C ASN A 70 7.57 -15.69 -1.69
N PHE A 71 6.35 -15.82 -1.18
CA PHE A 71 5.57 -14.71 -0.61
C PHE A 71 5.38 -14.83 0.91
N ASN A 72 6.09 -15.74 1.57
CA ASN A 72 5.96 -15.95 3.02
C ASN A 72 6.56 -14.75 3.77
N CYS A 73 5.69 -13.92 4.34
CA CYS A 73 6.10 -12.69 4.99
C CYS A 73 6.93 -12.93 6.26
N GLU A 74 6.65 -13.96 7.07
CA GLU A 74 7.46 -14.30 8.23
C GLU A 74 8.89 -14.70 7.82
N ALA A 75 9.01 -15.60 6.85
CA ALA A 75 10.31 -16.06 6.37
C ALA A 75 11.12 -14.92 5.72
N LEU A 76 10.46 -14.08 4.91
CA LEU A 76 11.09 -12.91 4.29
C LEU A 76 11.51 -11.89 5.35
N TYR A 77 10.67 -11.67 6.37
CA TYR A 77 10.96 -10.74 7.46
C TYR A 77 12.23 -11.14 8.23
N ASP A 78 12.37 -12.42 8.59
CA ASP A 78 13.56 -12.90 9.30
C ASP A 78 14.82 -12.75 8.45
N ARG A 79 14.73 -12.99 7.14
CA ARG A 79 15.86 -12.82 6.22
C ARG A 79 16.28 -11.36 6.08
N ILE A 80 15.35 -10.43 5.89
CA ILE A 80 15.69 -9.00 5.80
C ILE A 80 16.13 -8.43 7.15
N LYS A 81 15.60 -8.95 8.27
CA LYS A 81 16.01 -8.56 9.62
C LYS A 81 17.47 -8.93 9.88
N LYS A 82 17.89 -10.13 9.45
CA LYS A 82 19.32 -10.54 9.48
C LYS A 82 20.22 -9.66 8.61
N ARG A 83 19.67 -9.04 7.56
CA ARG A 83 20.38 -8.07 6.69
C ARG A 83 20.36 -6.63 7.23
N GLY A 84 19.78 -6.38 8.41
CA GLY A 84 19.76 -5.06 9.05
C GLY A 84 18.44 -4.30 8.94
N TYR A 85 17.33 -4.95 8.57
CA TYR A 85 16.03 -4.28 8.50
C TYR A 85 15.51 -3.89 9.89
N THR A 86 15.24 -2.60 10.07
CA THR A 86 14.75 -1.99 11.33
C THR A 86 13.28 -1.56 11.28
N GLY A 87 12.58 -1.88 10.20
CA GLY A 87 11.16 -1.58 10.05
C GLY A 87 10.26 -2.69 10.61
N GLY A 88 8.97 -2.42 10.68
CA GLY A 88 7.98 -3.42 11.11
C GLY A 88 7.60 -4.40 10.00
N ILE A 89 7.17 -5.59 10.39
CA ILE A 89 6.64 -6.62 9.49
C ILE A 89 5.39 -6.14 8.72
N THR A 90 4.61 -5.21 9.28
CA THR A 90 3.41 -4.66 8.62
C THR A 90 3.73 -3.91 7.33
N ILE A 91 4.88 -3.23 7.26
CA ILE A 91 5.34 -2.54 6.04
C ILE A 91 5.66 -3.58 4.97
N LEU A 92 6.36 -4.65 5.34
CA LEU A 92 6.65 -5.77 4.45
C LEU A 92 5.36 -6.43 3.95
N ARG A 93 4.42 -6.76 4.84
CA ARG A 93 3.13 -7.39 4.47
C ARG A 93 2.36 -6.55 3.46
N LYS A 94 2.25 -5.23 3.70
CA LYS A 94 1.58 -4.29 2.77
C LYS A 94 2.26 -4.23 1.41
N TYR A 95 3.59 -4.34 1.38
CA TYR A 95 4.35 -4.35 0.14
C TYR A 95 4.15 -5.69 -0.60
N VAL A 96 4.39 -6.81 0.06
CA VAL A 96 4.24 -8.16 -0.51
C VAL A 96 2.80 -8.40 -1.02
N SER A 97 1.78 -7.89 -0.33
CA SER A 97 0.38 -8.04 -0.76
C SER A 97 0.08 -7.41 -2.12
N GLN A 98 0.86 -6.41 -2.57
CA GLN A 98 0.69 -5.79 -3.89
C GLN A 98 1.19 -6.70 -5.04
N TYR A 99 2.12 -7.62 -4.73
CA TYR A 99 2.75 -8.51 -5.71
C TYR A 99 2.27 -9.94 -5.60
N ARG A 100 1.60 -10.29 -4.50
CA ARG A 100 1.02 -11.62 -4.35
C ARG A 100 -0.02 -11.79 -5.47
N PRO A 101 0.13 -12.81 -6.34
CA PRO A 101 -0.91 -13.08 -7.32
C PRO A 101 -2.22 -13.23 -6.56
N ALA A 102 -3.29 -12.63 -7.08
CA ALA A 102 -4.62 -12.91 -6.57
C ALA A 102 -4.72 -14.42 -6.45
N VAL A 103 -5.00 -14.90 -5.23
CA VAL A 103 -5.38 -16.29 -5.05
C VAL A 103 -6.65 -16.40 -5.86
N GLN A 104 -6.52 -16.81 -7.12
CA GLN A 104 -7.63 -17.36 -7.83
C GLN A 104 -8.07 -18.47 -6.90
N SER A 105 -9.27 -18.33 -6.36
CA SER A 105 -10.02 -19.38 -5.67
C SER A 105 -10.35 -20.56 -6.61
N VAL A 106 -9.46 -20.81 -7.57
CA VAL A 106 -9.48 -21.79 -8.66
C VAL A 106 -8.33 -22.80 -8.45
N SER A 107 -7.61 -22.72 -7.32
CA SER A 107 -6.56 -23.71 -7.00
C SER A 107 -6.37 -23.94 -5.49
N ILE A 108 -7.46 -24.18 -4.76
CA ILE A 108 -7.44 -25.49 -4.10
C ILE A 108 -7.45 -26.41 -5.31
N PRO A 109 -6.41 -27.22 -5.59
CA PRO A 109 -6.60 -28.24 -6.60
C PRO A 109 -7.86 -29.02 -6.20
N GLU A 110 -8.40 -29.85 -7.06
CA GLU A 110 -9.16 -31.02 -6.61
C GLU A 110 -8.22 -31.94 -5.79
N ARG A 111 -7.55 -31.40 -4.76
CA ARG A 111 -6.52 -32.02 -3.95
C ARG A 111 -7.30 -32.80 -2.93
N THR A 112 -7.53 -34.05 -3.32
CA THR A 112 -8.29 -35.05 -2.58
C THR A 112 -9.80 -34.82 -2.69
N MET A 113 -10.37 -35.18 -3.84
CA MET A 113 -11.72 -35.75 -3.80
C MET A 113 -11.65 -36.95 -2.85
N ARG A 114 -12.27 -36.83 -1.68
CA ARG A 114 -12.51 -37.96 -0.80
C ARG A 114 -13.59 -38.78 -1.46
N PHE A 115 -13.26 -39.99 -1.87
CA PHE A 115 -14.24 -40.99 -2.27
C PHE A 115 -14.19 -42.11 -1.24
N GLU A 116 -15.36 -42.64 -0.91
CA GLU A 116 -15.52 -43.83 -0.10
C GLU A 116 -15.91 -44.97 -1.06
N THR A 117 -15.28 -46.12 -0.93
CA THR A 117 -15.59 -47.34 -1.70
C THR A 117 -16.34 -48.33 -0.83
N GLU A 118 -17.23 -49.14 -1.41
CA GLU A 118 -17.94 -50.19 -0.69
C GLU A 118 -16.98 -51.28 -0.18
N TYR A 119 -17.45 -52.06 0.80
CA TYR A 119 -16.68 -53.16 1.37
C TYR A 119 -16.26 -54.16 0.29
N GLY A 120 -14.94 -54.37 0.14
CA GLY A 120 -14.38 -55.35 -0.80
C GLY A 120 -13.98 -54.80 -2.18
N GLU A 121 -14.27 -53.53 -2.49
CA GLU A 121 -13.88 -52.91 -3.77
C GLU A 121 -12.45 -52.34 -3.75
N GLN A 122 -11.92 -51.98 -2.57
CA GLN A 122 -10.58 -51.45 -2.41
C GLN A 122 -9.87 -52.06 -1.19
N ALA A 123 -8.61 -52.44 -1.37
CA ALA A 123 -7.68 -52.77 -0.29
C ALA A 123 -6.56 -51.73 -0.28
N GLN A 124 -6.25 -51.18 0.90
CA GLN A 124 -5.09 -50.31 1.08
C GLN A 124 -3.94 -51.14 1.64
N MET A 125 -2.82 -51.17 0.91
CA MET A 125 -1.58 -51.77 1.36
C MET A 125 -0.58 -50.65 1.60
N ASP A 126 -0.12 -50.52 2.85
CA ASP A 126 0.93 -49.59 3.22
C ASP A 126 2.25 -50.34 3.38
N TRP A 127 3.36 -49.68 3.09
CA TRP A 127 4.70 -50.26 3.20
C TRP A 127 5.43 -49.63 4.36
N GLY A 128 5.90 -50.48 5.28
CA GLY A 128 6.77 -50.08 6.39
C GLY A 128 8.18 -50.62 6.19
N TYR A 129 9.19 -49.81 6.50
CA TYR A 129 10.57 -50.27 6.62
C TYR A 129 10.84 -50.63 8.08
N ALA A 130 11.35 -51.83 8.31
CA ALA A 130 11.87 -52.23 9.62
C ALA A 130 13.40 -52.28 9.54
N HIS A 131 14.07 -51.48 10.36
CA HIS A 131 15.51 -51.61 10.55
C HIS A 131 15.75 -52.70 11.58
N TYR A 132 16.45 -53.75 11.17
CA TYR A 132 16.99 -54.75 12.08
C TYR A 132 18.48 -54.47 12.31
N PHE A 133 18.91 -54.69 13.54
CA PHE A 133 20.32 -54.69 13.93
C PHE A 133 20.66 -56.14 14.28
N ASP A 134 21.69 -56.69 13.64
CA ASP A 134 22.31 -57.97 14.00
C ASP A 134 23.15 -57.85 15.28
#